data_AF-A0A382X1G0-F1
#
_entry.id   AF-A0A382X1G0-F1
#
_cell.length_a   1.000
_cell.length_b   1.000
_cell.length_c   1.000
_cell.angle_alpha   90.00
_cell.angle_beta   90.00
_cell.angle_gamma   90.00
#
_symmetry.space_group_name_H-M   'P 1'
#
loop_
_entity.id
_entity.type
_entity.pdbx_description
1 polymer ?
#
loop_
_entity_poly.entity_id
_entity_poly.type
_entity_poly.pdbx_seq_one_letter_code
_entity_poly.pdbx_strand_id
1 'polypeptide(L)'
;MVIPEPIDDAVPFVVEPLRPMVRQVLNTAQQLPQLLASGNCREACHTLPSADFSTPAAISDPRAAERLHQAYAFLSNAYLWQPNSEPTQVLPKALASPFVQLSTLVQRPPTLSYTDTQLVNWRRIDPDGPLTVENLQTIQVFQSLPDEAWFWRLHIAIEACGGPAVVAGSGAVRSAQKGDRRQLEGDLETVLDGLQ
;
A
#
# COMPACT_ATOMS: atom_id res chain seq x y z
N MET A 1 12.31 1.87 9.11
CA MET A 1 11.54 3.13 9.15
C MET A 1 10.49 3.05 8.04
N VAL A 2 9.21 3.00 8.39
CA VAL A 2 8.09 2.96 7.42
C VAL A 2 7.82 4.40 6.95
N ILE A 3 8.81 5.02 6.32
CA ILE A 3 8.69 6.37 5.76
C ILE A 3 9.18 6.38 4.32
N PRO A 4 8.72 7.33 3.48
CA PRO A 4 7.77 8.42 3.80
C PRO A 4 6.35 7.90 4.09
N GLU A 5 5.56 8.67 4.85
CA GLU A 5 4.18 8.29 5.15
C GLU A 5 3.37 8.14 3.86
N PRO A 6 2.45 7.14 3.79
CA PRO A 6 1.59 6.95 2.65
C PRO A 6 0.68 8.16 2.42
N ILE A 7 0.23 8.33 1.19
CA ILE A 7 -0.77 9.35 0.85
C ILE A 7 -2.10 8.67 0.56
N ASP A 8 -3.20 9.31 0.99
CA ASP A 8 -4.54 8.80 0.78
C ASP A 8 -5.11 9.24 -0.59
N ASP A 9 -4.86 10.50 -0.98
CA ASP A 9 -5.26 11.07 -2.26
C ASP A 9 -4.05 11.23 -3.21
N ALA A 10 -4.06 10.44 -4.29
CA ALA A 10 -3.04 10.50 -5.34
C ALA A 10 -3.30 11.58 -6.40
N VAL A 11 -4.53 12.11 -6.50
CA VAL A 11 -4.96 12.99 -7.59
C VAL A 11 -4.09 14.24 -7.77
N PRO A 12 -3.65 14.95 -6.70
CA PRO A 12 -2.82 16.16 -6.86
C PRO A 12 -1.47 15.90 -7.55
N PHE A 13 -0.99 14.66 -7.46
CA PHE A 13 0.33 14.22 -7.97
C PHE A 13 0.26 13.60 -9.36
N VAL A 14 -0.91 13.62 -9.99
CA VAL A 14 -1.13 13.06 -11.33
C VAL A 14 -1.35 14.21 -12.33
N VAL A 15 -0.88 14.04 -13.57
CA VAL A 15 -1.11 15.02 -14.64
C VAL A 15 -2.61 15.21 -14.95
N GLU A 16 -2.99 16.44 -15.29
CA GLU A 16 -4.39 16.86 -15.47
C GLU A 16 -5.27 15.88 -16.29
N PRO A 17 -4.84 15.38 -17.47
CA PRO A 17 -5.68 14.48 -18.28
C PRO A 17 -6.08 13.19 -17.57
N LEU A 18 -5.26 12.71 -16.63
CA LEU A 18 -5.49 11.46 -15.91
C LEU A 18 -6.26 11.68 -14.60
N ARG A 19 -6.35 12.91 -14.07
CA ARG A 19 -7.00 13.20 -12.77
C ARG A 19 -8.45 12.71 -12.69
N PRO A 20 -9.33 12.92 -13.69
CA PRO A 20 -10.70 12.42 -13.62
C PRO A 20 -10.76 10.90 -13.58
N MET A 21 -9.89 10.22 -14.34
CA MET A 21 -9.81 8.76 -14.38
C MET A 21 -9.34 8.20 -13.04
N VAL A 22 -8.28 8.80 -12.48
CA VAL A 22 -7.74 8.44 -11.17
C VAL A 22 -8.79 8.63 -10.07
N ARG A 23 -9.53 9.76 -10.07
CA ARG A 23 -10.63 9.96 -9.12
C ARG A 23 -11.66 8.84 -9.18
N GLN A 24 -12.07 8.45 -10.39
CA GLN A 24 -13.04 7.37 -10.55
C GLN A 24 -12.51 6.05 -9.98
N VAL A 25 -11.26 5.69 -10.29
CA VAL A 25 -10.62 4.47 -9.76
C VAL A 25 -10.54 4.49 -8.23
N LEU A 26 -10.06 5.59 -7.64
CA LEU A 26 -9.96 5.72 -6.18
C LEU A 26 -11.33 5.65 -5.50
N ASN A 27 -12.35 6.29 -6.08
CA ASN A 27 -13.72 6.23 -5.56
C ASN A 27 -14.29 4.81 -5.62
N THR A 28 -14.08 4.10 -6.73
CA THR A 28 -14.52 2.69 -6.86
C THR A 28 -13.77 1.79 -5.88
N ALA A 29 -12.47 2.01 -5.67
CA ALA A 29 -11.68 1.29 -4.69
C ALA A 29 -12.20 1.56 -3.26
N GLN A 30 -12.51 2.80 -2.89
CA GLN A 30 -13.10 3.13 -1.59
C GLN A 30 -14.48 2.48 -1.36
N GLN A 31 -15.28 2.33 -2.42
CA GLN A 31 -16.59 1.67 -2.39
C GLN A 31 -16.52 0.15 -2.46
N LEU A 32 -15.32 -0.43 -2.52
CA LEU A 32 -15.11 -1.86 -2.72
C LEU A 32 -15.86 -2.73 -1.71
N PRO A 33 -15.92 -2.40 -0.41
CA PRO A 33 -16.72 -3.17 0.54
C PRO A 33 -18.19 -3.29 0.20
N GLN A 34 -18.82 -2.18 -0.22
CA GLN A 34 -20.22 -2.18 -0.60
C GLN A 34 -20.43 -2.95 -1.91
N LEU A 35 -19.52 -2.79 -2.86
CA LEU A 35 -19.57 -3.46 -4.16
C LEU A 35 -19.41 -4.98 -4.04
N LEU A 36 -18.55 -5.46 -3.14
CA LEU A 36 -18.39 -6.89 -2.86
C LEU A 36 -19.61 -7.45 -2.12
N ALA A 37 -20.13 -6.72 -1.13
CA ALA A 37 -21.33 -7.13 -0.41
C ALA A 37 -22.57 -7.23 -1.32
N SER A 38 -22.69 -6.33 -2.31
CA SER A 38 -23.81 -6.30 -3.24
C SER A 38 -23.60 -7.15 -4.51
N GLY A 39 -22.43 -7.78 -4.69
CA GLY A 39 -22.10 -8.57 -5.89
C GLY A 39 -21.83 -7.77 -7.16
N ASN A 40 -21.64 -6.44 -7.06
CA ASN A 40 -21.52 -5.51 -8.20
C ASN A 40 -20.06 -5.11 -8.51
N CYS A 41 -19.07 -5.71 -7.85
CA CYS A 41 -17.66 -5.36 -8.05
C CYS A 41 -17.21 -5.54 -9.50
N ARG A 42 -17.56 -6.65 -10.15
CA ARG A 42 -17.18 -6.89 -11.56
C ARG A 42 -17.79 -5.86 -12.51
N GLU A 43 -19.07 -5.54 -12.35
CA GLU A 43 -19.76 -4.53 -13.15
C GLU A 43 -19.11 -3.15 -12.97
N ALA A 44 -18.85 -2.75 -11.72
CA ALA A 44 -18.17 -1.48 -11.44
C ALA A 44 -16.79 -1.40 -12.11
N CYS A 45 -16.00 -2.47 -12.04
CA CYS A 45 -14.69 -2.55 -12.70
C CYS A 45 -14.76 -2.43 -14.24
N HIS A 46 -15.84 -2.90 -14.87
CA HIS A 46 -16.04 -2.74 -16.32
C HIS A 46 -16.33 -1.29 -16.74
N THR A 47 -16.83 -0.46 -15.83
CA THR A 47 -17.06 0.97 -16.09
C THR A 47 -15.82 1.84 -15.91
N LEU A 48 -14.73 1.27 -15.41
CA LEU A 48 -13.51 2.02 -15.13
C LEU A 48 -12.80 2.45 -16.41
N PRO A 49 -12.21 3.65 -16.42
CA PRO A 49 -11.39 4.11 -17.52
C PRO A 49 -10.04 3.38 -17.54
N SER A 50 -9.49 3.20 -18.73
CA SER A 50 -8.13 2.69 -18.91
C SER A 50 -7.14 3.86 -18.87
N ALA A 51 -6.68 4.24 -17.69
CA ALA A 51 -5.63 5.25 -17.51
C ALA A 51 -4.27 4.76 -18.04
N ASP A 52 -3.45 5.66 -18.59
CA ASP A 52 -2.12 5.33 -19.10
C ASP A 52 -1.03 6.02 -18.27
N PHE A 53 -0.31 5.22 -17.47
CA PHE A 53 0.80 5.65 -16.63
C PHE A 53 2.17 5.31 -17.23
N SER A 54 2.24 4.97 -18.53
CA SER A 54 3.50 4.60 -19.19
C SER A 54 4.51 5.75 -19.31
N THR A 55 4.06 7.00 -19.21
CA THR A 55 4.94 8.16 -19.30
C THR A 55 5.55 8.50 -17.93
N PRO A 56 6.88 8.74 -17.83
CA PRO A 56 7.53 9.04 -16.55
C PRO A 56 7.00 10.30 -15.85
N ALA A 57 6.42 11.23 -16.61
CA ALA A 57 5.84 12.46 -16.07
C ALA A 57 4.38 12.31 -15.60
N ALA A 58 3.76 11.13 -15.76
CA ALA A 58 2.35 10.91 -15.42
C ALA A 58 2.07 11.11 -13.91
N ILE A 59 3.05 10.77 -13.06
CA ILE A 59 2.97 10.82 -11.60
C ILE A 59 4.20 11.55 -11.07
N SER A 60 4.00 12.61 -10.28
CA SER A 60 5.08 13.45 -9.76
C SER A 60 5.61 13.04 -8.38
N ASP A 61 4.85 12.24 -7.62
CA ASP A 61 5.24 11.74 -6.30
C ASP A 61 5.21 10.20 -6.30
N PRO A 62 6.32 9.51 -5.94
CA PRO A 62 6.34 8.05 -5.84
C PRO A 62 5.26 7.48 -4.92
N ARG A 63 4.85 8.19 -3.86
CA ARG A 63 3.76 7.76 -2.96
C ARG A 63 2.41 7.73 -3.66
N ALA A 64 2.21 8.54 -4.69
CA ALA A 64 1.02 8.47 -5.51
C ALA A 64 1.03 7.23 -6.41
N ALA A 65 2.19 6.82 -6.91
CA ALA A 65 2.33 5.55 -7.63
C ALA A 65 2.03 4.36 -6.71
N GLU A 66 2.53 4.39 -5.47
CA GLU A 66 2.20 3.42 -4.42
C GLU A 66 0.69 3.35 -4.14
N ARG A 67 0.05 4.50 -3.92
CA ARG A 67 -1.39 4.58 -3.63
C ARG A 67 -2.25 4.08 -4.79
N LEU A 68 -1.87 4.38 -6.03
CA LEU A 68 -2.54 3.89 -7.23
C LEU A 68 -2.31 2.39 -7.43
N HIS A 69 -1.09 1.91 -7.26
CA HIS A 69 -0.77 0.48 -7.31
C HIS A 69 -1.65 -0.29 -6.32
N GLN A 70 -1.76 0.18 -5.08
CA GLN A 70 -2.67 -0.38 -4.08
C GLN A 70 -4.12 -0.42 -4.57
N ALA A 71 -4.66 0.69 -5.08
CA ALA A 71 -6.05 0.72 -5.57
C ALA A 71 -6.29 -0.33 -6.67
N TYR A 72 -5.40 -0.40 -7.65
CA TYR A 72 -5.48 -1.39 -8.74
C TYR A 72 -5.29 -2.82 -8.23
N ALA A 73 -4.43 -3.04 -7.24
CA ALA A 73 -4.22 -4.36 -6.64
C ALA A 73 -5.47 -4.86 -5.92
N PHE A 74 -6.12 -4.01 -5.10
CA PHE A 74 -7.36 -4.34 -4.42
C PHE A 74 -8.50 -4.60 -5.41
N LEU A 75 -8.71 -3.71 -6.39
CA LEU A 75 -9.74 -3.87 -7.41
C LEU A 75 -9.53 -5.13 -8.27
N SER A 76 -8.29 -5.41 -8.67
CA SER A 76 -7.95 -6.59 -9.47
C SER A 76 -8.19 -7.87 -8.68
N ASN A 77 -7.74 -7.92 -7.41
CA ASN A 77 -7.96 -9.08 -6.56
C ASN A 77 -9.46 -9.32 -6.30
N ALA A 78 -10.21 -8.27 -6.01
CA ALA A 78 -11.65 -8.34 -5.82
C ALA A 78 -12.42 -8.77 -7.08
N TYR A 79 -12.00 -8.31 -8.26
CA TYR A 79 -12.59 -8.71 -9.53
C TYR A 79 -12.43 -10.21 -9.79
N LEU A 80 -11.19 -10.72 -9.62
CA LEU A 80 -10.86 -12.12 -9.86
C LEU A 80 -11.64 -13.04 -8.90
N TRP A 81 -11.72 -12.65 -7.62
CA TRP A 81 -12.24 -13.47 -6.52
C TRP A 81 -13.57 -13.00 -5.95
N GLN A 82 -14.40 -12.29 -6.73
CA GLN A 82 -15.70 -11.79 -6.26
C GLN A 82 -16.51 -12.92 -5.58
N PRO A 83 -17.00 -12.72 -4.34
CA PRO A 83 -17.83 -13.71 -3.65
C PRO A 83 -19.10 -14.06 -4.43
N ASN A 84 -19.62 -15.27 -4.20
CA ASN A 84 -20.85 -15.77 -4.85
C ASN A 84 -20.79 -15.76 -6.39
N SER A 85 -19.59 -15.86 -6.95
CA SER A 85 -19.35 -15.95 -8.39
C SER A 85 -18.14 -16.87 -8.63
N GLU A 86 -18.14 -17.60 -9.75
CA GLU A 86 -16.97 -18.40 -10.13
C GLU A 86 -15.75 -17.49 -10.34
N PRO A 87 -14.58 -17.83 -9.77
CA PRO A 87 -13.36 -17.07 -10.00
C PRO A 87 -13.03 -16.96 -11.49
N THR A 88 -12.46 -15.82 -11.88
CA THR A 88 -11.97 -15.60 -13.24
C THR A 88 -10.46 -15.45 -13.24
N GLN A 89 -9.83 -15.76 -14.37
CA GLN A 89 -8.38 -15.65 -14.56
C GLN A 89 -8.01 -14.48 -15.49
N VAL A 90 -8.99 -13.73 -15.98
CA VAL A 90 -8.79 -12.67 -16.97
C VAL A 90 -9.30 -11.35 -16.41
N LEU A 91 -8.39 -10.39 -16.24
CA LEU A 91 -8.72 -9.01 -15.89
C LEU A 91 -9.16 -8.22 -17.13
N PRO A 92 -10.14 -7.31 -17.00
CA PRO A 92 -10.45 -6.37 -18.08
C PRO A 92 -9.26 -5.45 -18.33
N LYS A 93 -9.09 -5.00 -19.58
CA LYS A 93 -7.97 -4.14 -19.99
C LYS A 93 -7.83 -2.88 -19.13
N ALA A 94 -8.96 -2.31 -18.69
CA ALA A 94 -9.02 -1.14 -17.82
C ALA A 94 -8.37 -1.35 -16.44
N LEU A 95 -8.25 -2.59 -15.97
CA LEU A 95 -7.49 -2.95 -14.76
C LEU A 95 -6.10 -3.45 -15.10
N ALA A 96 -5.98 -4.36 -16.07
CA ALA A 96 -4.73 -5.03 -16.38
C ALA A 96 -3.62 -4.07 -16.86
N SER A 97 -3.95 -3.19 -17.81
CA SER A 97 -2.93 -2.31 -18.43
C SER A 97 -2.35 -1.30 -17.44
N PRO A 98 -3.16 -0.52 -16.70
CA PRO A 98 -2.61 0.45 -15.75
C PRO A 98 -1.91 -0.25 -14.58
N PHE A 99 -2.40 -1.41 -14.15
CA PHE A 99 -1.78 -2.15 -13.05
C PHE A 99 -0.36 -2.60 -13.40
N VAL A 100 -0.13 -3.12 -14.62
CA VAL A 100 1.22 -3.50 -15.10
C VAL A 100 2.15 -2.28 -15.22
N GLN A 101 1.62 -1.13 -15.66
CA GLN A 101 2.41 0.10 -15.77
C GLN A 101 2.83 0.61 -14.38
N LEU A 102 1.88 0.67 -13.44
CA LEU A 102 2.15 1.06 -12.05
C LEU A 102 3.11 0.08 -11.36
N SER A 103 2.95 -1.22 -11.59
CA SER A 103 3.84 -2.28 -11.12
C SER A 103 5.29 -2.05 -11.54
N THR A 104 5.48 -1.60 -12.78
CA THR A 104 6.81 -1.21 -13.29
C THR A 104 7.36 0.01 -12.55
N LEU A 105 6.53 1.03 -12.32
CA LEU A 105 6.93 2.26 -11.61
C LEU A 105 7.34 1.97 -10.16
N VAL A 106 6.63 1.08 -9.47
CA VAL A 106 6.90 0.71 -8.07
C VAL A 106 7.84 -0.51 -7.94
N GLN A 107 8.37 -1.02 -9.06
CA GLN A 107 9.30 -2.14 -9.14
C GLN A 107 8.82 -3.43 -8.45
N ARG A 108 7.52 -3.74 -8.56
CA ARG A 108 6.90 -4.95 -7.99
C ARG A 108 6.02 -5.64 -9.05
N PRO A 109 5.74 -6.96 -8.92
CA PRO A 109 4.82 -7.63 -9.83
C PRO A 109 3.37 -7.13 -9.66
N PRO A 110 2.52 -7.20 -10.72
CA PRO A 110 1.11 -6.81 -10.68
C PRO A 110 0.26 -7.83 -9.91
N THR A 111 0.46 -7.86 -8.59
CA THR A 111 -0.28 -8.69 -7.64
C THR A 111 -0.54 -7.92 -6.36
N LEU A 112 -1.56 -8.31 -5.62
CA LEU A 112 -1.78 -7.80 -4.28
C LEU A 112 -0.66 -8.28 -3.36
N SER A 113 0.09 -7.33 -2.77
CA SER A 113 1.25 -7.61 -1.94
C SER A 113 1.08 -7.13 -0.50
N TYR A 114 2.03 -7.53 0.36
CA TYR A 114 2.14 -7.03 1.73
C TYR A 114 2.34 -5.50 1.76
N THR A 115 3.06 -4.96 0.78
CA THR A 115 3.23 -3.51 0.69
C THR A 115 1.89 -2.81 0.49
N ASP A 116 1.05 -3.33 -0.40
CA ASP A 116 -0.25 -2.72 -0.74
C ASP A 116 -1.24 -2.82 0.41
N THR A 117 -1.23 -3.93 1.13
CA THR A 117 -2.24 -4.21 2.15
C THR A 117 -1.82 -3.74 3.56
N GLN A 118 -0.51 -3.59 3.80
CA GLN A 118 0.04 -3.02 5.04
C GLN A 118 0.80 -1.72 4.78
N LEU A 119 2.00 -1.80 4.21
CA LEU A 119 3.02 -0.73 4.31
C LEU A 119 2.56 0.63 3.78
N VAL A 120 1.66 0.64 2.80
CA VAL A 120 1.07 1.87 2.22
C VAL A 120 -0.42 2.03 2.53
N ASN A 121 -0.97 1.19 3.40
CA ASN A 121 -2.40 1.12 3.71
C ASN A 121 -2.79 1.74 5.04
N TRP A 122 -2.18 2.88 5.39
CA TRP A 122 -2.44 3.53 6.66
C TRP A 122 -2.25 5.03 6.56
N ARG A 123 -2.95 5.74 7.45
CA ARG A 123 -2.68 7.14 7.79
C ARG A 123 -2.80 7.34 9.29
N ARG A 124 -2.13 8.36 9.82
CA ARG A 124 -2.31 8.74 11.22
C ARG A 124 -3.65 9.43 11.44
N ILE A 125 -4.20 9.25 12.63
CA ILE A 125 -5.35 10.02 13.12
C ILE A 125 -4.84 11.34 13.70
N ASP A 126 -3.87 11.27 14.63
CA ASP A 126 -3.05 12.37 15.10
C ASP A 126 -1.71 12.38 14.36
N PRO A 127 -1.47 13.34 13.44
CA PRO A 127 -0.25 13.44 12.66
C PRO A 127 1.04 13.50 13.50
N ASP A 128 0.96 14.06 14.71
CA ASP A 128 2.12 14.25 15.59
C ASP A 128 2.26 13.10 16.62
N GLY A 129 1.27 12.22 16.71
CA GLY A 129 1.26 11.08 17.63
C GLY A 129 2.18 9.94 17.18
N PRO A 130 2.34 8.86 17.97
CA PRO A 130 3.14 7.68 17.60
C PRO A 130 2.41 6.74 16.62
N LEU A 131 3.14 5.80 15.98
CA LEU A 131 2.57 4.75 15.12
C LEU A 131 2.02 3.60 15.97
N THR A 132 0.90 3.84 16.64
CA THR A 132 0.18 2.84 17.46
C THR A 132 -1.09 2.40 16.74
N VAL A 133 -1.62 1.21 17.06
CA VAL A 133 -2.85 0.70 16.42
C VAL A 133 -4.02 1.67 16.60
N GLU A 134 -4.08 2.33 17.75
CA GLU A 134 -5.08 3.32 18.14
C GLU A 134 -4.95 4.62 17.35
N ASN A 135 -3.72 5.01 16.96
CA ASN A 135 -3.46 6.23 16.21
C ASN A 135 -3.41 6.00 14.68
N LEU A 136 -3.74 4.80 14.21
CA LEU A 136 -3.72 4.45 12.79
C LEU A 136 -5.13 4.22 12.26
N GLN A 137 -5.33 4.61 11.00
CA GLN A 137 -6.52 4.32 10.22
C GLN A 137 -6.13 3.68 8.88
N THR A 138 -6.80 2.58 8.53
CA THR A 138 -6.62 1.89 7.24
C THR A 138 -7.23 2.70 6.11
N ILE A 139 -6.54 2.77 4.97
CA ILE A 139 -6.98 3.51 3.77
C ILE A 139 -7.95 2.69 2.92
N GLN A 140 -7.62 1.42 2.68
CA GLN A 140 -8.30 0.51 1.77
C GLN A 140 -8.58 -0.83 2.45
N VAL A 141 -9.81 -1.32 2.31
CA VAL A 141 -10.25 -2.62 2.83
C VAL A 141 -11.08 -3.36 1.78
N PHE A 142 -11.17 -4.68 1.90
CA PHE A 142 -12.10 -5.50 1.11
C PHE A 142 -13.50 -5.52 1.74
N GLN A 143 -13.58 -5.56 3.06
CA GLN A 143 -14.83 -5.59 3.81
C GLN A 143 -14.80 -4.51 4.90
N SER A 144 -15.95 -3.92 5.20
CA SER A 144 -16.07 -2.94 6.30
C SER A 144 -16.18 -3.63 7.66
N LEU A 145 -15.32 -4.62 7.91
CA LEU A 145 -15.26 -5.36 9.17
C LEU A 145 -14.20 -4.73 10.09
N PRO A 146 -14.52 -4.45 11.37
CA PRO A 146 -13.55 -3.90 12.32
C PRO A 146 -12.27 -4.73 12.43
N ASP A 147 -12.41 -6.05 12.39
CA ASP A 147 -11.31 -7.00 12.53
C ASP A 147 -10.32 -6.92 11.35
N GLU A 148 -10.80 -6.68 10.13
CA GLU A 148 -9.95 -6.50 8.96
C GLU A 148 -9.09 -5.23 9.10
N ALA A 149 -9.73 -4.09 9.39
CA ALA A 149 -9.02 -2.83 9.58
C ALA A 149 -8.02 -2.91 10.75
N TRP A 150 -8.39 -3.58 11.83
CA TRP A 150 -7.49 -3.79 12.97
C TRP A 150 -6.28 -4.68 12.60
N PHE A 151 -6.51 -5.77 11.87
CA PHE A 151 -5.46 -6.68 11.40
C PHE A 151 -4.39 -5.95 10.58
N TRP A 152 -4.78 -5.11 9.61
CA TRP A 152 -3.81 -4.35 8.81
C TRP A 152 -3.01 -3.34 9.65
N ARG A 153 -3.65 -2.65 10.60
CA ARG A 153 -3.00 -1.63 11.44
C ARG A 153 -2.05 -2.22 12.47
N LEU A 154 -2.37 -3.40 13.02
CA LEU A 154 -1.49 -4.10 13.94
C LEU A 154 -0.12 -4.35 13.31
N HIS A 155 -0.10 -4.82 12.07
CA HIS A 155 1.16 -5.08 11.36
C HIS A 155 2.01 -3.81 11.26
N ILE A 156 1.41 -2.64 11.00
CA ILE A 156 2.17 -1.39 10.91
C ILE A 156 2.77 -0.97 12.25
N ALA A 157 2.06 -1.18 13.36
CA ALA A 157 2.62 -0.95 14.69
C ALA A 157 3.82 -1.88 14.96
N ILE A 158 3.74 -3.15 14.55
CA ILE A 158 4.84 -4.12 14.67
C ILE A 158 6.04 -3.69 13.80
N GLU A 159 5.82 -3.32 12.53
CA GLU A 159 6.87 -2.86 11.62
C GLU A 159 7.53 -1.56 12.11
N ALA A 160 6.76 -0.68 12.76
CA ALA A 160 7.28 0.53 13.37
C ALA A 160 8.22 0.22 14.55
N CYS A 161 7.90 -0.81 15.35
CA CYS A 161 8.73 -1.29 16.45
C CYS A 161 10.01 -2.00 15.96
N GLY A 162 9.89 -2.91 14.99
CA GLY A 162 11.01 -3.70 14.49
C GLY A 162 11.89 -2.98 13.45
N GLY A 163 11.37 -1.94 12.80
CA GLY A 163 12.08 -1.19 11.76
C GLY A 163 13.46 -0.64 12.16
N PRO A 164 13.64 -0.08 13.38
CA PRO A 164 14.96 0.31 13.90
C PRO A 164 15.97 -0.84 13.95
N ALA A 165 15.57 -2.05 14.35
CA ALA A 165 16.47 -3.21 14.43
C ALA A 165 17.07 -3.57 13.07
N VAL A 166 16.31 -3.47 11.98
CA VAL A 166 16.82 -3.74 10.62
C VAL A 166 17.92 -2.73 10.22
N VAL A 167 17.71 -1.45 10.54
CA VAL A 167 18.69 -0.38 10.26
C VAL A 167 19.94 -0.58 11.12
N ALA A 168 19.75 -0.90 12.40
CA ALA A 168 20.82 -1.14 13.35
C ALA A 168 21.63 -2.39 12.98
N GLY A 169 21.02 -3.48 12.52
CA GLY A 169 21.73 -4.67 12.05
C GLY A 169 22.68 -4.38 10.88
N SER A 170 22.26 -3.52 9.94
CA SER A 170 23.16 -3.04 8.88
C SER A 170 24.26 -2.11 9.42
N GLY A 171 23.96 -1.33 10.46
CA GLY A 171 24.92 -0.54 11.22
C GLY A 171 26.00 -1.40 11.86
N ALA A 172 25.60 -2.45 12.58
CA ALA A 172 26.46 -3.37 13.29
C ALA A 172 27.53 -3.97 12.38
N VAL A 173 27.16 -4.40 11.16
CA VAL A 173 28.13 -4.91 10.17
C VAL A 173 29.20 -3.87 9.83
N ARG A 174 28.81 -2.60 9.61
CA ARG A 174 29.75 -1.51 9.31
C ARG A 174 30.62 -1.15 10.52
N SER A 175 30.04 -1.15 11.72
CA SER A 175 30.74 -0.88 12.98
C SER A 175 31.81 -1.94 13.25
N ALA A 176 31.47 -3.22 13.04
CA ALA A 176 32.40 -4.33 13.14
C ALA A 176 33.58 -4.21 12.14
N GLN A 177 33.30 -3.86 10.89
CA GLN A 177 34.35 -3.66 9.87
C GLN A 177 35.33 -2.53 10.23
N LYS A 178 34.88 -1.51 10.96
CA LYS A 178 35.72 -0.38 11.40
C LYS A 178 36.43 -0.65 12.74
N GLY A 179 36.14 -1.76 13.40
CA GLY A 179 36.62 -2.04 14.75
C GLY A 179 36.03 -1.11 15.82
N ASP A 180 34.91 -0.43 15.52
CA ASP A 180 34.23 0.45 16.46
C ASP A 180 33.34 -0.37 17.40
N ARG A 181 33.96 -0.84 18.48
CA ARG A 181 33.28 -1.69 19.46
C ARG A 181 32.10 -0.99 20.13
N ARG A 182 32.22 0.31 20.45
CA ARG A 182 31.17 1.04 21.16
C ARG A 182 29.92 1.18 20.29
N GLN A 183 30.10 1.56 19.03
CA GLN A 183 28.95 1.65 18.11
C GLN A 183 28.35 0.28 17.83
N LEU A 184 29.17 -0.77 17.70
CA LEU A 184 28.68 -2.13 17.52
C LEU A 184 27.80 -2.59 18.70
N GLU A 185 28.21 -2.33 19.94
CA GLU A 185 27.41 -2.66 21.13
C GLU A 185 26.06 -1.94 21.09
N GLY A 186 26.02 -0.63 20.80
CA GLY A 186 24.76 0.13 20.70
C GLY A 186 23.87 -0.30 19.52
N ASP A 187 24.45 -0.66 18.38
CA ASP A 187 23.72 -1.22 17.24
C ASP A 187 23.05 -2.56 17.63
N LEU A 188 23.74 -3.41 18.39
CA LEU A 188 23.20 -4.70 18.85
C LEU A 188 22.14 -4.55 19.94
N GLU A 189 22.26 -3.57 20.84
CA GLU A 189 21.21 -3.21 21.80
C GLU A 189 19.94 -2.76 21.07
N THR A 190 20.07 -1.91 20.05
CA THR A 190 18.92 -1.48 19.22
C THR A 190 18.27 -2.66 18.49
N VAL A 191 19.06 -3.64 18.05
CA VAL A 191 18.54 -4.89 17.46
C VAL A 191 17.75 -5.68 18.49
N LEU A 192 18.27 -5.83 19.71
CA LEU A 192 17.59 -6.55 20.78
C LEU A 192 16.24 -5.89 21.13
N ASP A 193 16.24 -4.57 21.29
CA ASP A 193 15.04 -3.81 21.65
C ASP A 193 13.93 -3.96 20.59
N GLY A 194 14.27 -3.93 19.31
CA GLY A 194 13.28 -4.09 18.23
C GLY A 194 12.77 -5.53 18.04
N LEU A 195 13.31 -6.51 18.75
CA LEU A 195 12.88 -7.92 18.71
C LEU A 195 12.01 -8.32 19.93
N GLN A 196 11.92 -7.47 20.96
CA GLN A 196 11.13 -7.69 22.17
C GLN A 196 9.70 -7.15 22.02
#